data_AF-A0A9P4JQG5-F1
#
_entry.id   AF-A0A9P4JQG5-F1
#
_cell.length_a   1.000
_cell.length_b   1.000
_cell.length_c   1.000
_cell.angle_alpha   90.00
_cell.angle_beta   90.00
_cell.angle_gamma   90.00
#
_symmetry.space_group_name_H-M   'P 1'
#
loop_
_entity.id
_entity.type
_entity.pdbx_description
1 polymer ?
#
loop_
_entity_poly.entity_id
_entity_poly.type
_entity_poly.pdbx_seq_one_letter_code
_entity_poly.pdbx_strand_id
1 'polypeptide(L)'
;AQKQSKIIPPDLSIGFASSGIDIQVSFTGKAIDDFPDGSIFSPNDVRTTPTFAFGDSSGIVTQALYTILLIDTTCTEPRILHFAQTNFKYDFDITNLRSDTKPLLEYKPPGFFEEKGDDRKYSFVMYSQPDRENISELKLPKEGEVFDVQKFRDDNGYEDPEAGIGMVVKLGGSANC
;
A
#
# COMPACT_ATOMS: atom_id res chain seq x y z
N ALA A 1 22.33 0.27 5.30
CA ALA A 1 21.50 0.52 6.50
C ALA A 1 20.05 0.44 6.05
N GLN A 2 19.30 -0.52 6.58
CA GLN A 2 17.92 -0.81 6.13
C GLN A 2 17.00 0.39 6.37
N LYS A 3 16.16 0.72 5.38
CA LYS A 3 15.10 1.72 5.50
C LYS A 3 13.99 1.16 6.39
N GLN A 4 14.14 1.25 7.70
CA GLN A 4 12.99 1.17 8.59
C GLN A 4 12.12 2.39 8.32
N SER A 5 10.89 2.19 7.85
CA SER A 5 9.95 3.30 7.65
C SER A 5 9.71 4.01 8.98
N LYS A 6 9.67 5.34 8.95
CA LYS A 6 9.43 6.15 10.16
C LYS A 6 7.95 6.37 10.42
N ILE A 7 7.09 6.05 9.45
CA ILE A 7 5.67 6.37 9.51
C ILE A 7 4.73 5.18 9.29
N ILE A 8 5.22 4.09 8.68
CA ILE A 8 4.48 2.83 8.59
C ILE A 8 4.58 2.12 9.95
N PRO A 9 3.46 1.63 10.51
CA PRO A 9 3.47 0.86 11.75
C PRO A 9 4.42 -0.36 11.70
N PRO A 10 5.05 -0.73 12.83
CA PRO A 10 5.98 -1.86 12.88
C PRO A 10 5.41 -3.20 12.38
N ASP A 11 4.15 -3.49 12.68
CA ASP A 11 3.45 -4.70 12.26
C ASP A 11 3.22 -4.77 10.74
N LEU A 12 3.20 -3.61 10.07
CA LEU A 12 3.10 -3.49 8.61
C LEU A 12 4.46 -3.40 7.91
N SER A 13 5.57 -3.34 8.63
CA SER A 13 6.92 -3.16 8.06
C SER A 13 7.92 -4.25 8.46
N ILE A 14 7.47 -5.27 9.19
CA ILE A 14 8.32 -6.33 9.75
C ILE A 14 9.11 -7.10 8.69
N GLY A 15 8.53 -7.34 7.50
CA GLY A 15 9.15 -8.12 6.41
C GLY A 15 10.04 -7.32 5.46
N PHE A 16 10.02 -5.99 5.50
CA PHE A 16 10.68 -5.14 4.50
C PHE A 16 12.19 -5.30 4.48
N ALA A 17 12.77 -5.43 5.67
CA ALA A 17 14.21 -5.54 5.86
C ALA A 17 14.79 -6.81 5.20
N SER A 18 14.02 -7.90 5.19
CA SER A 18 14.45 -9.21 4.70
C SER A 18 14.06 -9.53 3.26
N SER A 19 13.10 -8.79 2.68
CA SER A 19 12.58 -9.09 1.34
C SER A 19 13.57 -8.77 0.22
N GLY A 20 14.38 -7.73 0.38
CA GLY A 20 15.21 -7.19 -0.71
C GLY A 20 14.39 -6.54 -1.83
N ILE A 21 13.14 -6.15 -1.53
CA ILE A 21 12.22 -5.50 -2.45
C ILE A 21 11.80 -4.15 -1.87
N ASP A 22 11.88 -3.10 -2.71
CA ASP A 22 11.32 -1.78 -2.43
C ASP A 22 10.16 -1.51 -3.38
N ILE A 23 9.17 -0.76 -2.94
CA ILE A 23 8.06 -0.28 -3.78
C ILE A 23 8.16 1.22 -4.00
N GLN A 24 7.92 1.63 -5.24
CA GLN A 24 7.73 3.01 -5.66
C GLN A 24 6.25 3.25 -5.95
N VAL A 25 5.76 4.41 -5.53
CA VAL A 25 4.38 4.84 -5.73
C VAL A 25 4.40 6.25 -6.30
N SER A 26 3.59 6.49 -7.33
CA SER A 26 3.47 7.82 -7.94
C SER A 26 2.02 8.16 -8.24
N PHE A 27 1.65 9.42 -7.94
CA PHE A 27 0.36 10.01 -8.29
C PHE A 27 0.40 10.83 -9.58
N THR A 28 1.55 10.98 -10.23
CA THR A 28 1.68 11.72 -11.51
C THR A 28 1.47 10.82 -12.73
N GLY A 29 1.28 9.52 -12.51
CA GLY A 29 1.15 8.50 -13.56
C GLY A 29 2.49 8.03 -14.14
N LYS A 30 3.61 8.47 -13.57
CA LYS A 30 4.96 7.99 -13.92
C LYS A 30 5.65 7.49 -12.67
N ALA A 31 5.93 6.19 -12.61
CA ALA A 31 6.52 5.58 -11.43
C ALA A 31 7.91 6.16 -11.05
N ILE A 32 8.66 6.71 -12.02
CA ILE A 32 9.93 7.40 -11.78
C ILE A 32 9.77 8.69 -10.96
N ASP A 33 8.59 9.30 -10.98
CA ASP A 33 8.23 10.45 -10.13
C ASP A 33 7.71 9.92 -8.78
N ASP A 34 8.46 9.00 -8.15
CA ASP A 34 8.12 8.47 -6.84
C ASP A 34 8.15 9.57 -5.77
N PHE A 35 7.74 9.21 -4.56
CA PHE A 35 7.91 10.06 -3.40
C PHE A 35 8.65 9.31 -2.30
N PRO A 36 9.47 9.99 -1.48
CA PRO A 36 10.10 9.35 -0.33
C PRO A 36 9.10 9.04 0.78
N ASP A 37 9.37 7.98 1.56
CA ASP A 37 8.61 7.64 2.76
C ASP A 37 8.46 8.83 3.71
N GLY A 38 7.23 9.12 4.13
CA GLY A 38 6.94 10.29 4.97
C GLY A 38 6.62 11.57 4.21
N SER A 39 6.54 11.52 2.87
CA SER A 39 6.15 12.67 2.06
C SER A 39 4.79 13.22 2.46
N ILE A 40 4.68 14.55 2.39
CA ILE A 40 3.48 15.29 2.79
C ILE A 40 2.74 15.75 1.53
N PHE A 41 1.45 15.44 1.45
CA PHE A 41 0.58 15.79 0.35
C PHE A 41 -0.63 16.62 0.79
N SER A 42 -1.20 17.36 -0.15
CA SER A 42 -2.56 17.87 -0.04
C SER A 42 -3.57 16.82 -0.52
N PRO A 43 -4.86 16.95 -0.19
CA PRO A 43 -5.89 16.02 -0.68
C PRO A 43 -5.97 16.00 -2.20
N ASN A 44 -5.60 17.09 -2.87
CA ASN A 44 -5.63 17.21 -4.33
C ASN A 44 -4.56 16.38 -5.02
N ASP A 45 -3.39 16.23 -4.39
CA ASP A 45 -2.25 15.52 -4.97
C ASP A 45 -2.47 14.00 -5.03
N VAL A 46 -3.38 13.50 -4.20
CA VAL A 46 -3.66 12.06 -4.01
C VAL A 46 -5.07 11.68 -4.46
N ARG A 47 -5.73 12.48 -5.33
CA ARG A 47 -7.12 12.21 -5.75
C ARG A 47 -7.24 11.02 -6.70
N THR A 48 -6.18 10.69 -7.42
CA THR A 48 -6.19 9.65 -8.45
C THR A 48 -5.51 8.39 -7.96
N THR A 49 -5.92 7.24 -8.50
CA THR A 49 -5.23 5.97 -8.25
C THR A 49 -3.77 6.08 -8.68
N PRO A 50 -2.81 5.69 -7.82
CA PRO A 50 -1.39 5.79 -8.15
C PRO A 50 -0.94 4.67 -9.10
N THR A 51 0.24 4.86 -9.67
CA THR A 51 1.00 3.82 -10.38
C THR A 51 2.09 3.25 -9.47
N PHE A 52 2.43 1.98 -9.69
CA PHE A 52 3.38 1.23 -8.86
C PHE A 52 4.57 0.73 -9.68
N ALA A 53 5.73 0.66 -9.05
CA ALA A 53 6.92 0.03 -9.59
C ALA A 53 7.78 -0.56 -8.47
N PHE A 54 8.74 -1.41 -8.84
CA PHE A 54 9.83 -1.76 -7.95
C PHE A 54 10.83 -0.61 -7.82
N GLY A 55 11.39 -0.44 -6.63
CA GLY A 55 12.54 0.45 -6.43
C GLY A 55 13.80 -0.09 -7.11
N ASP A 56 14.72 0.82 -7.47
CA ASP A 56 15.91 0.55 -8.29
C ASP A 56 16.82 -0.59 -7.79
N SER A 57 16.78 -0.90 -6.50
CA SER A 57 17.61 -1.94 -5.87
C SER A 57 16.90 -3.28 -5.65
N SER A 58 15.66 -3.41 -6.15
CA SER A 58 14.83 -4.59 -5.90
C SER A 58 15.26 -5.81 -6.72
N GLY A 59 15.26 -6.98 -6.09
CA GLY A 59 15.36 -8.26 -6.80
C GLY A 59 14.06 -8.58 -7.54
N ILE A 60 14.01 -8.34 -8.86
CA ILE A 60 12.80 -8.60 -9.65
C ILE A 60 12.66 -10.11 -9.92
N VAL A 61 11.57 -10.71 -9.42
CA VAL A 61 11.16 -12.07 -9.74
C VAL A 61 10.00 -12.01 -10.73
N THR A 62 10.26 -12.32 -12.01
CA THR A 62 9.29 -12.12 -13.11
C THR A 62 8.03 -12.99 -13.02
N GLN A 63 8.07 -14.06 -12.24
CA GLN A 63 6.94 -14.96 -11.99
C GLN A 63 6.19 -14.64 -10.69
N ALA A 64 6.67 -13.70 -9.88
CA ALA A 64 6.01 -13.32 -8.64
C ALA A 64 4.77 -12.48 -8.94
N LEU A 65 3.73 -12.71 -8.15
CA LEU A 65 2.51 -11.91 -8.14
C LEU A 65 2.40 -11.21 -6.80
N TYR A 66 1.91 -9.98 -6.82
CA TYR A 66 1.85 -9.13 -5.65
C TYR A 66 0.43 -8.59 -5.44
N THR A 67 0.10 -8.39 -4.18
CA THR A 67 -1.09 -7.68 -3.73
C THR A 67 -0.66 -6.38 -3.07
N ILE A 68 -1.25 -5.27 -3.50
CA ILE A 68 -0.95 -3.94 -2.95
C ILE A 68 -2.20 -3.40 -2.27
N LEU A 69 -2.01 -2.93 -1.04
CA LEU A 69 -3.05 -2.31 -0.21
C LEU A 69 -2.70 -0.85 0.06
N LEU A 70 -3.72 -0.01 0.29
CA LEU A 70 -3.59 1.30 0.94
C LEU A 70 -4.39 1.29 2.25
N ILE A 71 -3.75 1.67 3.35
CA ILE A 71 -4.33 1.61 4.70
C ILE A 71 -4.19 2.98 5.37
N ASP A 72 -5.24 3.52 5.98
CA ASP A 72 -5.11 4.61 6.97
C ASP A 72 -4.49 4.02 8.24
N THR A 73 -3.27 4.48 8.55
CA THR A 73 -2.46 4.03 9.69
C THR A 73 -2.23 5.15 10.70
N THR A 74 -3.05 6.19 10.67
CA THR A 74 -2.94 7.34 11.59
C THR A 74 -3.21 6.93 13.03
N CYS A 75 -4.29 6.21 13.23
CA CYS A 75 -4.67 5.64 14.52
C CYS A 75 -4.13 4.21 14.60
N THR A 76 -3.65 3.79 15.77
CA THR A 76 -3.22 2.39 15.98
C THR A 76 -4.37 1.44 15.68
N GLU A 77 -5.56 1.78 16.19
CA GLU A 77 -6.87 1.22 15.87
C GLU A 77 -7.93 2.33 16.00
N PRO A 78 -8.98 2.35 15.16
CA PRO A 78 -9.17 1.49 13.99
C PRO A 78 -8.29 1.92 12.81
N ARG A 79 -7.86 0.95 11.99
CA ARG A 79 -7.29 1.19 10.66
C ARG A 79 -8.39 0.99 9.61
N ILE A 80 -8.31 1.69 8.49
CA ILE A 80 -9.30 1.60 7.41
C ILE A 80 -8.59 1.28 6.10
N LEU A 81 -9.16 0.38 5.32
CA LEU A 81 -8.64 0.03 4.00
C LEU A 81 -9.20 0.99 2.94
N HIS A 82 -8.31 1.55 2.12
CA HIS A 82 -8.62 2.51 1.05
C HIS A 82 -8.45 1.92 -0.35
N PHE A 83 -7.68 0.85 -0.48
CA PHE A 83 -7.41 0.22 -1.75
C PHE A 83 -6.95 -1.21 -1.52
N ALA A 84 -7.37 -2.12 -2.40
CA ALA A 84 -6.84 -3.47 -2.46
C ALA A 84 -6.91 -3.98 -3.90
N GLN A 85 -5.77 -4.31 -4.47
CA GLN A 85 -5.71 -4.94 -5.79
C GLN A 85 -4.64 -6.04 -5.80
N THR A 86 -4.99 -7.15 -6.43
CA THR A 86 -4.18 -8.35 -6.56
C THR A 86 -3.54 -8.43 -7.94
N ASN A 87 -2.71 -9.44 -8.13
CA ASN A 87 -2.11 -9.89 -9.38
C ASN A 87 -1.24 -8.83 -10.06
N PHE A 88 -0.60 -7.96 -9.27
CA PHE A 88 0.47 -7.12 -9.78
C PHE A 88 1.65 -8.00 -10.15
N LYS A 89 2.20 -7.78 -11.34
CA LYS A 89 3.42 -8.42 -11.84
C LYS A 89 4.31 -7.38 -12.50
N TYR A 90 5.59 -7.71 -12.61
CA TYR A 90 6.49 -6.97 -13.47
C TYR A 90 5.99 -7.01 -14.92
N ASP A 91 5.85 -5.85 -15.56
CA ASP A 91 5.32 -5.73 -16.91
C ASP A 91 6.41 -5.70 -18.01
N PHE A 92 7.67 -5.91 -17.63
CA PHE A 92 8.86 -5.81 -18.51
C PHE A 92 9.14 -4.40 -19.06
N ASP A 93 8.50 -3.37 -18.50
CA ASP A 93 8.76 -1.96 -18.79
C ASP A 93 9.44 -1.29 -17.59
N ILE A 94 10.77 -1.16 -17.66
CA ILE A 94 11.64 -0.59 -16.61
C ILE A 94 11.53 -1.39 -15.31
N THR A 95 10.72 -0.93 -14.36
CA THR A 95 10.46 -1.54 -13.05
C THR A 95 8.96 -1.57 -12.74
N ASN A 96 8.09 -1.25 -13.70
CA ASN A 96 6.67 -1.06 -13.47
C ASN A 96 5.96 -2.34 -13.02
N LEU A 97 5.00 -2.14 -12.12
CA LEU A 97 4.07 -3.17 -11.67
C LEU A 97 2.70 -2.91 -12.29
N ARG A 98 2.15 -3.92 -12.97
CA ARG A 98 0.80 -3.86 -13.53
C ARG A 98 -0.02 -5.06 -13.13
N SER A 99 -1.31 -4.83 -12.97
CA SER A 99 -2.31 -5.87 -12.79
C SER A 99 -3.36 -5.75 -13.88
N ASP A 100 -3.72 -6.89 -14.46
CA ASP A 100 -4.79 -7.00 -15.47
C ASP A 100 -6.16 -7.26 -14.79
N THR A 101 -6.19 -7.45 -13.48
CA THR A 101 -7.42 -7.69 -12.71
C THR A 101 -7.97 -6.40 -12.12
N LYS A 102 -9.29 -6.31 -11.97
CA LYS A 102 -9.92 -5.17 -11.29
C LYS A 102 -9.52 -5.13 -9.81
N PRO A 103 -9.44 -3.94 -9.18
CA PRO A 103 -9.32 -3.84 -7.74
C PRO A 103 -10.47 -4.57 -7.03
N LEU A 104 -10.13 -5.28 -5.95
CA LEU A 104 -11.12 -5.88 -5.04
C LEU A 104 -11.71 -4.83 -4.11
N LEU A 105 -10.94 -3.77 -3.83
CA LEU A 105 -11.43 -2.50 -3.31
C LEU A 105 -10.89 -1.38 -4.21
N GLU A 106 -11.78 -0.67 -4.89
CA GLU A 106 -11.43 0.50 -5.68
C GLU A 106 -10.79 1.59 -4.81
N TYR A 107 -9.86 2.33 -5.40
CA TYR A 107 -9.12 3.37 -4.72
C TYR A 107 -10.05 4.45 -4.14
N LYS A 108 -10.06 4.56 -2.82
CA LYS A 108 -10.70 5.63 -2.07
C LYS A 108 -9.61 6.62 -1.64
N PRO A 109 -9.59 7.85 -2.17
CA PRO A 109 -8.56 8.81 -1.81
C PRO A 109 -8.58 9.11 -0.29
N PRO A 110 -7.45 9.50 0.30
CA PRO A 110 -7.41 10.09 1.65
C PRO A 110 -8.51 11.14 1.88
N GLY A 111 -9.29 10.98 2.96
CA GLY A 111 -10.45 11.83 3.29
C GLY A 111 -11.79 11.32 2.73
N PHE A 112 -11.81 10.22 1.97
CA PHE A 112 -13.04 9.65 1.41
C PHE A 112 -14.03 9.19 2.49
N PHE A 113 -13.56 8.64 3.61
CA PHE A 113 -14.41 8.20 4.72
C PHE A 113 -14.59 9.30 5.78
N GLU A 114 -14.54 10.57 5.35
CA GLU A 114 -14.67 11.76 6.20
C GLU A 114 -13.57 11.91 7.27
N GLU A 115 -12.39 11.31 7.04
CA GLU A 115 -11.25 11.46 7.92
C GLU A 115 -10.76 12.91 7.93
N LYS A 116 -10.29 13.36 9.10
CA LYS A 116 -9.72 14.70 9.30
C LYS A 116 -8.33 14.60 9.91
N GLY A 117 -7.56 15.68 9.88
CA GLY A 117 -6.22 15.73 10.47
C GLY A 117 -5.14 16.13 9.47
N ASP A 118 -4.30 17.06 9.87
CA ASP A 118 -3.11 17.45 9.08
C ASP A 118 -1.94 16.46 9.21
N ASP A 119 -2.07 15.50 10.12
CA ASP A 119 -1.11 14.45 10.44
C ASP A 119 -1.59 13.04 10.03
N ARG A 120 -2.60 12.96 9.15
CA ARG A 120 -3.16 11.70 8.67
C ARG A 120 -2.15 10.92 7.85
N LYS A 121 -1.78 9.72 8.32
CA LYS A 121 -0.80 8.81 7.73
C LYS A 121 -1.49 7.71 6.96
N TYR A 122 -1.02 7.46 5.76
CA TYR A 122 -1.46 6.36 4.92
C TYR A 122 -0.26 5.52 4.51
N SER A 123 -0.45 4.20 4.51
CA SER A 123 0.61 3.25 4.17
C SER A 123 0.20 2.41 2.97
N PHE A 124 0.99 2.47 1.90
CA PHE A 124 0.97 1.43 0.88
C PHE A 124 1.79 0.24 1.38
N VAL A 125 1.22 -0.95 1.30
CA VAL A 125 1.92 -2.20 1.66
C VAL A 125 1.74 -3.22 0.55
N MET A 126 2.80 -3.95 0.27
CA MET A 126 2.88 -4.95 -0.79
C MET A 126 3.16 -6.32 -0.18
N TYR A 127 2.33 -7.29 -0.52
CA TYR A 127 2.46 -8.69 -0.15
C TYR A 127 2.77 -9.53 -1.38
N SER A 128 3.65 -10.51 -1.24
CA SER A 128 3.76 -11.60 -2.22
C SER A 128 2.52 -12.50 -2.11
N GLN A 129 1.97 -12.89 -3.25
CA GLN A 129 0.81 -13.77 -3.28
C GLN A 129 1.19 -15.20 -2.90
N PRO A 130 0.39 -15.86 -2.05
CA PRO A 130 0.58 -17.27 -1.71
C PRO A 130 0.67 -18.12 -2.97
N ASP A 131 1.62 -19.04 -2.97
CA ASP A 131 1.86 -20.00 -4.06
C ASP A 131 2.10 -19.39 -5.47
N ARG A 132 2.26 -18.05 -5.56
CA ARG A 132 2.38 -17.30 -6.83
C ARG A 132 1.18 -17.51 -7.76
N GLU A 133 0.01 -17.78 -7.18
CA GLU A 133 -1.21 -17.98 -7.95
C GLU A 133 -2.01 -16.69 -8.11
N ASN A 134 -2.85 -16.63 -9.15
CA ASN A 134 -3.77 -15.51 -9.31
C ASN A 134 -4.87 -15.56 -8.24
N ILE A 135 -5.13 -14.42 -7.62
CA ILE A 135 -6.17 -14.26 -6.60
C ILE A 135 -7.30 -13.43 -7.19
N SER A 136 -8.49 -14.02 -7.29
CA SER A 136 -9.71 -13.35 -7.73
C SER A 136 -10.57 -12.81 -6.60
N GLU A 137 -10.33 -13.24 -5.36
CA GLU A 137 -11.13 -12.86 -4.19
C GLU A 137 -10.23 -12.76 -2.95
N LEU A 138 -10.52 -11.78 -2.09
CA LEU A 138 -9.91 -11.63 -0.77
C LEU A 138 -11.03 -11.48 0.28
N LYS A 139 -10.80 -12.03 1.46
CA LYS A 139 -11.60 -11.74 2.65
C LYS A 139 -11.21 -10.36 3.17
N LEU A 140 -11.95 -9.35 2.72
CA LEU A 140 -11.80 -7.96 3.12
C LEU A 140 -12.94 -7.56 4.07
N PRO A 141 -12.73 -6.58 4.98
CA PRO A 141 -13.84 -5.93 5.65
C PRO A 141 -14.71 -5.18 4.62
N LYS A 142 -15.92 -4.75 5.02
CA LYS A 142 -16.69 -3.85 4.15
C LYS A 142 -15.98 -2.51 4.03
N GLU A 143 -16.30 -1.76 2.97
CA GLU A 143 -15.76 -0.41 2.78
C GLU A 143 -16.00 0.47 4.02
N GLY A 144 -14.95 1.12 4.53
CA GLY A 144 -15.01 1.99 5.70
C GLY A 144 -15.07 1.26 7.06
N GLU A 145 -15.14 -0.07 7.10
CA GLU A 145 -15.05 -0.83 8.34
C GLU A 145 -13.57 -1.03 8.76
N VAL A 146 -13.39 -1.45 10.02
CA VAL A 146 -12.07 -1.67 10.61
C VAL A 146 -11.32 -2.76 9.85
N PHE A 147 -10.09 -2.46 9.46
CA PHE A 147 -9.14 -3.37 8.85
C PHE A 147 -8.18 -3.93 9.90
N ASP A 148 -8.34 -5.22 10.21
CA ASP A 148 -7.42 -5.98 11.04
C ASP A 148 -6.38 -6.68 10.16
N VAL A 149 -5.13 -6.23 10.26
CA VAL A 149 -4.01 -6.70 9.44
C VAL A 149 -3.71 -8.18 9.71
N GLN A 150 -3.71 -8.59 10.97
CA GLN A 150 -3.39 -9.97 11.34
C GLN A 150 -4.48 -10.90 10.83
N LYS A 151 -5.74 -10.54 11.07
CA LYS A 151 -6.88 -11.27 10.54
C LYS A 151 -6.85 -11.37 9.02
N PHE A 152 -6.56 -10.26 8.33
CA PHE A 152 -6.45 -10.25 6.86
C PHE A 152 -5.40 -11.25 6.37
N ARG A 153 -4.23 -11.27 6.99
CA ARG A 153 -3.15 -12.19 6.63
C ARG A 153 -3.55 -13.65 6.85
N ASP A 154 -4.06 -13.96 8.04
CA ASP A 154 -4.47 -15.31 8.40
C ASP A 154 -5.60 -15.82 7.50
N ASP A 155 -6.58 -14.97 7.21
CA ASP A 155 -7.75 -15.33 6.40
C ASP A 155 -7.43 -15.62 4.94
N ASN A 156 -6.38 -14.98 4.41
CA ASN A 156 -5.98 -15.01 3.00
C ASN A 156 -4.63 -15.71 2.75
N GLY A 157 -3.98 -16.23 3.80
CA GLY A 157 -2.73 -17.00 3.71
C GLY A 157 -1.48 -16.17 3.44
N TYR A 158 -1.48 -14.87 3.71
CA TYR A 158 -0.31 -14.01 3.47
C TYR A 158 0.72 -14.10 4.59
N GLU A 159 1.98 -14.19 4.19
CA GLU A 159 3.14 -13.93 5.05
C GLU A 159 3.29 -12.42 5.36
N ASP A 160 4.39 -12.04 6.01
CA ASP A 160 4.71 -10.65 6.28
C ASP A 160 4.80 -9.84 4.98
N PRO A 161 4.41 -8.55 4.99
CA PRO A 161 4.52 -7.72 3.80
C PRO A 161 5.99 -7.52 3.41
N GLU A 162 6.25 -7.54 2.11
CA GLU A 162 7.60 -7.51 1.54
C GLU A 162 8.10 -6.08 1.31
N ALA A 163 7.21 -5.13 1.05
CA ALA A 163 7.59 -3.73 0.86
C ALA A 163 6.45 -2.79 1.24
N GLY A 164 6.77 -1.52 1.43
CA GLY A 164 5.76 -0.50 1.64
C GLY A 164 6.35 0.90 1.64
N ILE A 165 5.46 1.88 1.46
CA ILE A 165 5.79 3.29 1.56
C ILE A 165 4.65 4.07 2.19
N GLY A 166 4.99 4.93 3.14
CA GLY A 166 4.03 5.77 3.83
C GLY A 166 4.00 7.18 3.27
N MET A 167 2.87 7.84 3.46
CA MET A 167 2.67 9.26 3.22
C MET A 167 1.86 9.92 4.33
N VAL A 168 1.94 11.25 4.43
CA VAL A 168 1.08 12.08 5.27
C VAL A 168 0.22 12.95 4.36
N VAL A 169 -1.09 13.04 4.64
CA VAL A 169 -2.01 13.88 3.87
C VAL A 169 -2.65 14.91 4.78
N LYS A 170 -2.61 16.17 4.37
CA LYS A 170 -3.20 17.28 5.14
C LYS A 170 -4.68 17.42 4.85
N LEU A 171 -5.52 16.74 5.62
CA LEU A 171 -6.99 16.76 5.46
C LEU A 171 -7.65 17.94 6.18
N GLY A 172 -6.88 18.73 6.93
CA GLY A 172 -7.39 19.84 7.73
C GLY A 172 -7.85 19.40 9.11
N GLY A 173 -7.51 20.20 10.12
CA GLY A 173 -7.91 19.99 11.51
C GLY A 173 -7.06 18.94 12.23
N SER A 174 -7.64 18.28 13.23
CA SER A 174 -6.99 17.26 14.05
C SER A 174 -7.47 15.86 13.68
N ALA A 175 -6.59 14.87 13.76
CA ALA A 175 -6.94 13.48 13.56
C ALA A 175 -7.99 13.02 14.58
N ASN A 176 -9.09 12.46 14.07
CA ASN A 176 -10.10 11.75 14.84
C ASN A 176 -9.74 10.28 14.96
N CYS A 177 -9.10 9.94 16.08
CA CYS A 177 -9.14 8.62 16.68
C CYS A 177 -10.16 8.69 17.84
#